data_AF-A0A0F8VWE0-F1
#
_entry.id   AF-A0A0F8VWE0-F1
#
_cell.length_a   1.000
_cell.length_b   1.000
_cell.length_c   1.000
_cell.angle_alpha   90.00
_cell.angle_beta   90.00
_cell.angle_gamma   90.00
#
_symmetry.space_group_name_H-M   'P 1'
#
loop_
_entity.id
_entity.type
_entity.pdbx_description
1 polymer ?
#
loop_
_entity_poly.entity_id
_entity_poly.type
_entity_poly.pdbx_seq_one_letter_code
_entity_poly.pdbx_strand_id
1 'polypeptide(L)'
;MGKLRRIETIAVLLVAGFLIGGCSGSKNLTKEHTTITLNESQRREYNYALTEATKQKLFGNFGQAASLYKKCIEVNPNSDVAHFQLAGIYMINR
;
A
#
# COMPACT_ATOMS: atom_id res chain seq x y z
N MET A 1 -27.57 -30.28 -45.68
CA MET A 1 -26.15 -29.91 -45.42
C MET A 1 -25.92 -28.45 -45.01
N GLY A 2 -26.72 -27.46 -45.44
CA GLY A 2 -26.45 -26.05 -45.11
C GLY A 2 -26.61 -25.62 -43.64
N LYS A 3 -27.45 -26.29 -42.85
CA LYS A 3 -27.67 -25.95 -41.42
C LYS A 3 -26.45 -26.26 -40.55
N LEU A 4 -25.71 -27.33 -40.85
CA LEU A 4 -24.54 -27.76 -40.09
C LEU A 4 -23.35 -26.80 -40.28
N ARG A 5 -23.10 -26.36 -41.52
CA ARG A 5 -22.08 -25.35 -41.84
C ARG A 5 -22.38 -23.98 -41.21
N ARG A 6 -23.66 -23.63 -41.06
CA ARG A 6 -24.09 -22.40 -40.37
C ARG A 6 -23.83 -22.46 -38.87
N ILE A 7 -24.04 -23.62 -38.24
CA ILE A 7 -23.75 -23.83 -36.81
C ILE A 7 -22.24 -23.75 -36.56
N GLU A 8 -21.42 -24.37 -37.43
CA GLU A 8 -19.95 -24.25 -37.34
C GLU A 8 -19.49 -22.80 -37.51
N THR A 9 -20.08 -22.05 -38.45
CA THR A 9 -19.73 -20.64 -38.67
C THR A 9 -20.13 -19.76 -37.48
N ILE A 10 -21.31 -19.99 -36.88
CA ILE A 10 -21.78 -19.25 -35.70
C ILE A 10 -20.89 -19.59 -34.48
N ALA A 11 -20.50 -20.85 -34.32
CA ALA A 11 -19.59 -21.28 -33.25
C ALA A 11 -18.21 -20.62 -33.39
N VAL A 12 -17.67 -20.53 -34.61
CA VAL A 12 -16.39 -19.85 -34.90
C VAL A 12 -16.48 -18.35 -34.57
N LEU A 13 -17.58 -17.67 -34.91
CA LEU A 13 -17.77 -16.25 -34.61
C LEU A 13 -17.92 -15.98 -33.10
N LEU A 14 -18.59 -16.87 -32.36
CA LEU A 14 -18.71 -16.77 -30.90
C LEU A 14 -17.37 -16.98 -30.18
N VAL A 15 -16.56 -17.93 -30.65
CA VAL A 15 -15.22 -18.17 -30.09
C VAL A 15 -14.27 -17.03 -30.43
N ALA A 16 -14.33 -16.48 -31.64
CA ALA A 16 -13.54 -15.32 -32.03
C ALA A 16 -13.89 -14.06 -31.20
N GLY A 17 -15.16 -13.87 -30.86
CA GLY A 17 -15.61 -12.77 -29.98
C GLY A 17 -15.09 -12.87 -28.55
N PHE A 18 -14.86 -14.08 -28.03
CA PHE A 18 -14.34 -14.31 -26.68
C PHE A 18 -12.84 -13.95 -26.55
N LEU A 19 -12.08 -14.05 -27.65
CA LEU A 19 -10.64 -13.80 -27.66
C LEU A 19 -10.26 -12.31 -27.68
N ILE A 20 -11.21 -11.41 -27.94
CA ILE A 20 -10.99 -9.95 -28.01
C ILE A 20 -11.30 -9.24 -26.68
N GLY A 21 -11.79 -9.97 -25.67
CA GLY A 21 -12.14 -9.44 -24.34
C GLY A 21 -10.97 -9.36 -23.34
N GLY A 22 -9.76 -9.73 -23.74
CA GLY A 22 -8.57 -9.73 -22.90
C GLY A 22 -7.69 -8.50 -23.09
N CYS A 23 -8.27 -7.29 -23.05
CA CYS A 23 -7.43 -6.09 -22.97
C CYS A 23 -6.93 -5.98 -21.52
N SER A 24 -5.63 -6.24 -21.33
CA SER A 24 -4.88 -5.93 -20.12
C SER A 24 -5.05 -4.46 -19.77
N GLY A 25 -6.05 -4.17 -18.94
CA GLY A 25 -6.14 -2.94 -18.17
C GLY A 25 -5.02 -2.93 -17.14
N SER A 26 -3.78 -2.83 -17.60
CA SER A 26 -2.70 -2.24 -16.83
C SER A 26 -3.05 -0.76 -16.72
N LYS A 27 -4.04 -0.47 -15.86
CA LYS A 27 -4.10 0.83 -15.22
C LYS A 27 -2.71 0.97 -14.64
N ASN A 28 -1.91 1.85 -15.24
CA ASN A 28 -0.80 2.44 -14.55
C ASN A 28 -1.40 2.92 -13.24
N LEU A 29 -1.23 2.11 -12.18
CA LEU A 29 -1.23 2.63 -10.83
C LEU A 29 0.02 3.52 -10.81
N THR A 30 -0.11 4.69 -11.39
CA THR A 30 0.14 5.89 -10.61
C THR A 30 -0.83 5.77 -9.42
N LYS A 31 -0.50 4.88 -8.46
CA LYS A 31 -0.58 5.31 -7.09
C LYS A 31 0.15 6.63 -7.17
N GLU A 32 -0.58 7.70 -6.97
CA GLU A 32 0.01 8.94 -6.55
C GLU A 32 0.80 8.55 -5.30
N HIS A 33 2.02 8.07 -5.48
CA HIS A 33 3.01 8.04 -4.45
C HIS A 33 3.31 9.51 -4.33
N THR A 34 2.44 10.21 -3.60
CA THR A 34 2.65 11.58 -3.17
C THR A 34 4.00 11.49 -2.49
N THR A 35 5.05 11.85 -3.22
CA THR A 35 6.41 11.91 -2.71
C THR A 35 6.36 13.04 -1.71
N ILE A 36 6.06 12.68 -0.46
CA ILE A 36 6.04 13.63 0.65
C ILE A 36 7.48 14.08 0.83
N THR A 37 7.81 15.20 0.21
CA THR A 37 9.12 15.84 0.36
C THR A 37 9.09 16.62 1.65
N LEU A 38 9.57 16.01 2.74
CA LEU A 38 9.68 16.67 4.03
C LEU A 38 10.63 17.87 3.92
N ASN A 39 10.20 19.03 4.40
CA ASN A 39 11.11 20.15 4.63
C ASN A 39 12.08 19.82 5.78
N GLU A 40 13.11 20.63 5.98
CA GLU A 40 14.12 20.34 7.00
C GLU A 40 13.57 20.30 8.42
N SER A 41 12.59 21.16 8.74
CA SER A 41 11.96 21.20 10.06
C SER A 41 11.19 19.91 10.34
N GLN A 42 10.35 19.50 9.38
CA GLN A 42 9.58 18.25 9.45
C GLN A 42 10.52 17.04 9.56
N ARG A 43 11.60 17.02 8.78
CA ARG A 43 12.60 15.94 8.85
C ARG A 43 13.29 15.88 10.22
N ARG A 44 13.61 17.03 10.82
CA ARG A 44 14.16 17.07 12.20
C ARG A 44 13.16 16.55 13.22
N GLU A 45 11.91 17.01 13.15
CA GLU A 45 10.84 16.56 14.04
C GLU A 45 10.58 15.06 13.92
N TYR A 46 10.47 14.56 12.69
CA TYR A 46 10.32 13.14 12.39
C TYR A 46 11.48 12.31 12.96
N ASN A 47 12.73 12.72 12.70
CA ASN A 47 13.91 11.99 13.17
C ASN A 47 14.01 11.97 14.70
N TYR A 48 13.69 13.10 15.35
CA TYR A 48 13.63 13.18 16.81
C TYR A 48 12.57 12.24 17.38
N ALA A 49 11.34 12.33 16.89
CA ALA A 49 10.23 11.49 17.34
C ALA A 49 10.53 10.01 17.13
N LEU A 50 11.12 9.63 15.98
CA LEU A 50 11.45 8.25 15.67
C LEU A 50 12.53 7.68 16.60
N THR A 51 13.54 8.49 16.92
CA THR A 51 14.63 8.11 17.82
C THR A 51 14.12 7.91 19.24
N GLU A 52 13.32 8.86 19.74
CA GLU A 52 12.74 8.76 21.08
C GLU A 52 11.73 7.60 21.15
N ALA A 53 10.91 7.38 20.11
CA ALA A 53 9.98 6.24 20.06
C ALA A 53 10.73 4.90 20.20
N THR A 54 11.83 4.76 19.46
CA THR A 54 12.65 3.55 19.47
C THR A 54 13.31 3.33 20.83
N LYS A 55 13.82 4.40 21.46
CA LYS A 55 14.33 4.35 22.84
C LYS A 55 13.25 3.92 23.83
N GLN A 56 12.06 4.53 23.78
CA GLN A 56 10.95 4.16 24.66
C GLN A 56 10.52 2.71 24.46
N LYS A 57 10.48 2.23 23.22
CA LYS A 57 10.19 0.83 22.90
C LYS A 57 11.23 -0.12 23.51
N LEU A 58 12.52 0.21 23.42
CA LEU A 58 13.60 -0.59 24.01
C LEU A 58 13.52 -0.64 25.55
N PHE A 59 13.03 0.41 26.19
CA PHE A 59 12.78 0.44 27.64
C PHE A 59 11.46 -0.22 28.05
N GLY A 60 10.70 -0.79 27.11
CA GLY A 60 9.41 -1.42 27.39
C GLY A 60 8.26 -0.42 27.59
N ASN A 61 8.49 0.88 27.39
CA ASN A 61 7.48 1.93 27.50
C ASN A 61 6.61 1.98 26.23
N PHE A 62 5.91 0.89 25.94
CA PHE A 62 5.19 0.69 24.68
C PHE A 62 4.11 1.74 24.40
N GLY A 63 3.41 2.22 25.43
CA GLY A 63 2.40 3.29 25.28
C GLY A 63 3.00 4.61 24.81
N GLN A 64 4.15 5.02 25.38
CA GLN A 64 4.86 6.22 24.98
C GLN A 64 5.47 6.07 23.58
N ALA A 65 6.07 4.90 23.31
CA ALA A 65 6.59 4.58 21.99
C ALA A 65 5.50 4.65 20.91
N ALA A 66 4.32 4.08 21.16
CA ALA A 66 3.18 4.14 20.24
C ALA A 66 2.74 5.59 19.94
N SER A 67 2.65 6.45 20.96
CA SER A 67 2.32 7.86 20.77
C SER A 67 3.37 8.61 19.93
N LEU A 68 4.66 8.32 20.13
CA LEU A 68 5.73 8.94 19.35
C LEU A 68 5.77 8.43 17.90
N TYR A 69 5.51 7.14 17.65
CA TYR A 69 5.36 6.62 16.29
C TYR A 69 4.13 7.22 15.57
N LYS A 70 3.03 7.51 16.27
CA LYS A 70 1.89 8.24 15.69
C LYS A 70 2.29 9.65 15.24
N LYS A 71 3.09 10.37 16.01
CA LYS A 71 3.66 11.67 15.56
C LYS A 71 4.50 11.53 14.30
N CYS A 72 5.26 10.44 14.17
CA CYS A 72 6.01 10.16 12.94
C CYS A 72 5.07 10.01 11.73
N ILE A 73 3.89 9.39 11.92
CA ILE A 73 2.84 9.24 10.89
C ILE A 73 2.16 10.58 10.59
N GLU A 74 1.95 11.44 11.59
CA GLU A 74 1.42 12.79 11.37
C GLU A 74 2.35 13.64 10.49
N VAL A 75 3.67 13.54 10.71
CA VAL A 75 4.67 14.27 9.92
C VAL A 75 4.92 13.63 8.56
N ASN A 76 4.99 12.29 8.51
CA ASN A 76 5.12 11.52 7.28
C ASN A 76 4.08 10.39 7.25
N PRO A 77 2.89 10.66 6.68
CA PRO A 77 1.82 9.67 6.54
C PRO A 77 2.19 8.40 5.78
N ASN A 78 3.25 8.44 4.96
CA ASN A 78 3.72 7.31 4.17
C ASN A 78 4.97 6.65 4.77
N SER A 79 5.28 6.89 6.05
CA SER A 79 6.43 6.27 6.71
C SER A 79 6.21 4.77 6.95
N ASP A 80 6.85 3.93 6.14
CA ASP A 80 6.87 2.47 6.33
C ASP A 80 7.42 2.10 7.71
N VAL A 81 8.47 2.80 8.16
CA VAL A 81 9.12 2.56 9.45
C VAL A 81 8.16 2.79 10.60
N ALA A 82 7.45 3.93 10.62
CA ALA A 82 6.56 4.27 11.72
C ALA A 82 5.38 3.28 11.82
N HIS A 83 4.80 2.91 10.67
CA HIS A 83 3.71 1.92 10.62
C HIS A 83 4.17 0.55 11.09
N PHE A 84 5.31 0.06 10.60
CA PHE A 84 5.85 -1.24 10.99
C PHE A 84 6.12 -1.33 12.49
N GLN A 85 6.75 -0.29 13.05
CA GLN A 85 7.07 -0.28 14.49
C GLN A 85 5.82 -0.19 15.37
N LEU A 86 4.84 0.64 14.98
CA LEU A 86 3.56 0.76 15.69
C LEU A 86 2.76 -0.54 15.65
N ALA A 87 2.73 -1.21 14.49
CA ALA A 87 2.10 -2.52 14.36
C ALA A 87 2.76 -3.55 15.29
N GLY A 88 4.09 -3.58 15.36
CA GLY A 88 4.82 -4.44 16.29
C GLY A 88 4.43 -4.21 17.76
N ILE A 89 4.22 -2.95 18.17
CA ILE A 89 3.74 -2.64 19.52
C ILE A 89 2.32 -3.19 19.74
N TYR A 90 1.41 -3.02 18.79
CA TYR A 90 0.05 -3.53 18.91
C TYR A 90 -0.02 -5.06 18.91
N MET A 91 0.95 -5.74 18.29
CA MET A 91 1.07 -7.20 18.38
C MET A 91 1.54 -7.68 19.75
N ILE A 92 2.37 -6.89 20.46
CA ILE A 92 2.86 -7.23 21.80
C ILE A 92 1.77 -7.03 22.86
N ASN A 93 0.96 -5.98 22.73
CA ASN A 93 -0.06 -5.60 23.72
C ASN A 93 -1.43 -6.27 23.48
N ARG A 94 -1.48 -7.43 22.81
CA ARG A 94 -2.70 -8.19 22.53
C ARG A 94 -2.76 -9.44 23.41
#